data_AF-A0A8D1QCM2-F1
#
_entry.id   AF-A0A8D1QCM2-F1
#
_cell.length_a   1.000
_cell.length_b   1.000
_cell.length_c   1.000
_cell.angle_alpha   90.00
_cell.angle_beta   90.00
_cell.angle_gamma   90.00
#
_symmetry.space_group_name_H-M   'P 1'
#
loop_
_entity.id
_entity.type
_entity.pdbx_description
1 polymer ?
#
loop_
_entity_poly.entity_id
_entity_poly.type
_entity_poly.pdbx_seq_one_letter_code
_entity_poly.pdbx_strand_id
1 'polypeptide(L)'
;MLILNKTTGVFSNLSKGKNYEFLRSFNIQPGKLFLHKLVLGIETSCDDTAAAVVDETGNVLGEAIHSQTEVHLKTGGIIPPVAQQLHRENIQRIVQEALSASKVSPSELSAVATTVKPGLALSLGVGLSFSLQLVDQFKKPFIPIHHMEAHALTIRLTNKVEFPFLVLLISGGHCLLALVRGVSDFLLLGKSLDIAPGDMLDKVVSGGVASNLYIRKALEVVTNATQCTLLCPPPRLCTDNGIMIAWNGVERLHAGLGILYNTEGIRYEPKCPLGIDISKEVGEAAIKVPRLKMKP
;
A
#
# COMPACT_ATOMS: atom_id res chain seq x y z
N MET A 1 13.11 -18.88 -26.82
CA MET A 1 14.40 -19.10 -27.49
C MET A 1 15.49 -18.90 -26.43
N LEU A 2 15.98 -20.04 -25.87
CA LEU A 2 17.14 -20.32 -24.98
C LEU A 2 17.40 -19.35 -23.80
N ILE A 3 17.22 -19.65 -22.50
CA ILE A 3 17.54 -20.81 -21.62
C ILE A 3 19.00 -21.28 -21.68
N LEU A 4 19.69 -21.17 -20.54
CA LEU A 4 20.78 -22.06 -20.13
C LEU A 4 20.61 -22.39 -18.64
N ASN A 5 20.29 -23.66 -18.35
CA ASN A 5 20.44 -24.28 -17.03
C ASN A 5 21.07 -25.66 -17.27
N LYS A 6 22.16 -25.97 -16.55
CA LYS A 6 22.82 -27.29 -16.62
C LYS A 6 22.03 -28.30 -15.78
N THR A 7 21.47 -29.32 -16.43
CA THR A 7 21.04 -30.60 -15.83
C THR A 7 22.21 -31.61 -15.95
N THR A 8 22.45 -32.51 -15.01
CA THR A 8 21.77 -33.79 -14.70
C THR A 8 22.64 -34.49 -13.63
N GLY A 9 22.27 -35.48 -12.82
CA GLY A 9 21.10 -36.33 -12.56
C GLY A 9 21.29 -36.89 -11.13
N VAL A 10 20.42 -37.69 -10.51
CA VAL A 10 20.02 -39.07 -10.87
C VAL A 10 18.86 -39.48 -9.93
N PHE A 11 17.90 -40.24 -10.47
CA PHE A 11 16.77 -40.89 -9.78
C PHE A 11 17.20 -42.04 -8.84
N SER A 12 16.47 -42.25 -7.73
CA SER A 12 16.14 -43.61 -7.25
C SER A 12 14.90 -43.63 -6.34
N ASN A 13 14.19 -44.76 -6.41
CA ASN A 13 12.83 -45.08 -5.92
C ASN A 13 12.78 -45.63 -4.47
N LEU A 14 11.54 -45.95 -4.03
CA LEU A 14 11.06 -46.82 -2.92
C LEU A 14 10.64 -46.08 -1.62
N SER A 15 9.55 -46.39 -0.91
CA SER A 15 8.58 -47.51 -0.94
C SER A 15 7.32 -47.19 -0.10
N LYS A 16 6.20 -47.85 -0.41
CA LYS A 16 4.93 -47.90 0.35
C LYS A 16 5.08 -48.53 1.74
N GLY A 17 4.32 -48.06 2.73
CA GLY A 17 4.15 -48.73 4.03
C GLY A 17 3.02 -48.15 4.88
N LYS A 18 2.00 -48.97 5.10
CA LYS A 18 0.76 -48.80 5.89
C LYS A 18 0.92 -48.11 7.25
N ASN A 19 -0.13 -47.44 7.76
CA ASN A 19 -0.91 -47.93 8.92
C ASN A 19 -2.02 -46.99 9.45
N TYR A 20 -3.19 -47.62 9.67
CA TYR A 20 -4.34 -47.34 10.56
C TYR A 20 -5.05 -45.98 10.50
N GLU A 21 -6.31 -45.89 10.01
CA GLU A 21 -7.54 -46.33 10.70
C GLU A 21 -7.64 -45.87 12.16
N PHE A 22 -7.72 -44.57 12.36
CA PHE A 22 -8.39 -43.95 13.51
C PHE A 22 -8.82 -42.55 13.08
N LEU A 23 -9.95 -42.03 13.57
CA LEU A 23 -10.63 -40.78 13.16
C LEU A 23 -11.71 -40.92 12.07
N ARG A 24 -12.63 -41.88 12.24
CA ARG A 24 -14.04 -41.71 11.81
C ARG A 24 -14.90 -41.37 13.03
N SER A 25 -14.90 -40.10 13.46
CA SER A 25 -15.99 -39.52 14.25
C SER A 25 -15.78 -38.03 14.52
N PHE A 26 -15.64 -37.22 13.47
CA PHE A 26 -16.01 -35.81 13.56
C PHE A 26 -16.64 -35.39 12.25
N ASN A 27 -17.95 -35.16 12.30
CA ASN A 27 -18.71 -34.58 11.19
C ASN A 27 -18.37 -33.09 11.15
N ILE A 28 -17.20 -32.77 10.61
CA ILE A 28 -16.81 -31.40 10.31
C ILE A 28 -17.52 -31.06 9.01
N GLN A 29 -18.57 -30.23 9.10
CA GLN A 29 -19.06 -29.46 7.96
C GLN A 29 -17.83 -28.81 7.31
N PRO A 30 -17.53 -29.03 6.01
CA PRO A 30 -16.36 -28.43 5.38
C PRO A 30 -16.62 -26.94 5.22
N GLY A 31 -16.35 -26.17 6.28
CA GLY A 31 -16.14 -24.74 6.17
C GLY A 31 -15.02 -24.55 5.16
N LYS A 32 -15.23 -23.68 4.17
CA LYS A 32 -14.19 -23.25 3.23
C LYS A 32 -12.93 -22.94 4.03
N LEU A 33 -11.93 -23.81 3.94
CA LEU A 33 -10.60 -23.51 4.42
C LEU A 33 -10.09 -22.43 3.46
N PHE A 34 -10.23 -21.15 3.82
CA PHE A 34 -9.52 -20.10 3.10
C PHE A 34 -8.03 -20.35 3.36
N LEU A 35 -7.38 -20.98 2.37
CA LEU A 35 -5.94 -21.24 2.40
C LEU A 35 -5.11 -19.95 2.36
N HIS A 36 -5.75 -18.82 2.03
CA HIS A 36 -5.11 -17.54 1.78
C HIS A 36 -5.25 -16.58 2.95
N LYS A 37 -4.16 -15.91 3.34
CA LYS A 37 -4.23 -14.80 4.28
C LYS A 37 -5.01 -13.65 3.66
N LEU A 38 -5.99 -13.12 4.39
CA LEU A 38 -6.86 -12.03 3.96
C LEU A 38 -6.63 -10.80 4.83
N VAL A 39 -6.42 -9.64 4.22
CA VAL A 39 -6.21 -8.37 4.92
C VAL A 39 -7.27 -7.36 4.52
N LEU A 40 -7.91 -6.77 5.52
CA LEU A 40 -8.73 -5.57 5.32
C LEU A 40 -7.85 -4.33 5.47
N GLY A 41 -7.72 -3.54 4.42
CA GLY A 41 -7.06 -2.23 4.42
C GLY A 41 -8.06 -1.10 4.61
N ILE A 42 -7.74 -0.12 5.45
CA ILE A 42 -8.55 1.09 5.70
C ILE A 42 -7.68 2.35 5.53
N GLU A 43 -8.09 3.24 4.63
CA GLU A 43 -7.41 4.51 4.31
C GLU A 43 -8.33 5.70 4.65
N THR A 44 -7.81 6.61 5.46
CA THR A 44 -8.46 7.86 5.91
C THR A 44 -7.43 8.97 6.20
N SER A 45 -6.31 9.01 5.48
CA SER A 45 -5.20 9.94 5.74
C SER A 45 -5.56 11.38 5.40
N CYS A 46 -6.41 11.60 4.41
CA CYS A 46 -6.68 12.90 3.81
C CYS A 46 -8.17 13.16 3.61
N ASP A 47 -8.67 13.04 2.38
CA ASP A 47 -10.04 13.35 1.96
C ASP A 47 -10.75 12.17 1.26
N ASP A 48 -10.11 11.01 1.15
CA ASP A 48 -10.74 9.77 0.68
C ASP A 48 -10.97 8.81 1.85
N THR A 49 -12.20 8.31 2.00
CA THR A 49 -12.50 7.18 2.89
C THR A 49 -12.52 5.92 2.05
N ALA A 50 -11.54 5.03 2.20
CA ALA A 50 -11.47 3.83 1.39
C ALA A 50 -11.21 2.58 2.22
N ALA A 51 -11.76 1.45 1.76
CA ALA A 51 -11.50 0.14 2.33
C ALA A 51 -11.38 -0.91 1.24
N ALA A 52 -10.56 -1.94 1.46
CA ALA A 52 -10.46 -3.08 0.55
C ALA A 52 -10.05 -4.36 1.27
N VAL A 53 -10.49 -5.50 0.76
CA VAL A 53 -10.04 -6.83 1.18
C VAL A 53 -9.16 -7.41 0.09
N VAL A 54 -7.92 -7.74 0.44
CA VAL A 54 -6.91 -8.28 -0.48
C VAL A 54 -6.37 -9.59 0.07
N ASP A 55 -6.14 -10.56 -0.80
CA ASP A 55 -5.51 -11.84 -0.45
C ASP A 55 -3.98 -11.82 -0.61
N GLU A 56 -3.32 -12.84 -0.07
CA GLU A 56 -1.86 -13.00 -0.12
C GLU A 56 -1.26 -13.10 -1.53
N THR A 57 -2.08 -13.37 -2.55
CA THR A 57 -1.64 -13.45 -3.94
C THR A 57 -1.80 -12.14 -4.69
N GLY A 58 -2.38 -11.12 -4.04
CA GLY A 58 -2.64 -9.80 -4.62
C GLY A 58 -4.00 -9.67 -5.30
N ASN A 59 -4.93 -10.62 -5.11
CA ASN A 59 -6.28 -10.45 -5.63
C ASN A 59 -7.07 -9.48 -4.74
N VAL A 60 -7.70 -8.49 -5.37
CA VAL A 60 -8.67 -7.61 -4.71
C VAL A 60 -10.02 -8.32 -4.70
N LEU A 61 -10.47 -8.75 -3.52
CA LEU A 61 -11.73 -9.47 -3.37
C LEU A 61 -12.93 -8.53 -3.28
N GLY A 62 -12.73 -7.36 -2.67
CA GLY A 62 -13.75 -6.32 -2.57
C GLY A 62 -13.14 -5.00 -2.15
N GLU A 63 -13.73 -3.90 -2.59
CA GLU A 63 -13.27 -2.55 -2.28
C GLU A 63 -14.43 -1.57 -2.33
N ALA A 64 -14.29 -0.47 -1.60
CA ALA A 64 -15.20 0.66 -1.63
C ALA A 64 -14.45 1.95 -1.34
N ILE A 65 -14.90 3.05 -1.92
CA ILE A 65 -14.33 4.38 -1.74
C ILE A 65 -15.43 5.43 -1.71
N HIS A 66 -15.29 6.38 -0.79
CA HIS A 66 -16.04 7.62 -0.77
C HIS A 66 -15.04 8.78 -0.81
N SER A 67 -15.00 9.45 -1.96
CA SER A 67 -14.14 10.62 -2.17
C SER A 67 -14.85 11.91 -1.79
N GLN A 68 -14.15 12.78 -1.07
CA GLN A 68 -14.68 14.08 -0.65
C GLN A 68 -14.28 15.22 -1.60
N THR A 69 -13.66 14.91 -2.75
CA THR A 69 -13.12 15.92 -3.70
C THR A 69 -14.15 16.99 -4.06
N GLU A 70 -15.40 16.62 -4.38
CA GLU A 70 -16.43 17.60 -4.77
C GLU A 70 -16.75 18.60 -3.64
N VAL A 71 -16.70 18.15 -2.38
CA VAL A 71 -16.95 19.02 -1.21
C VAL A 71 -15.81 20.01 -1.05
N HIS A 72 -14.56 19.54 -1.10
CA HIS A 72 -13.39 20.39 -0.87
C HIS A 72 -13.07 21.30 -2.06
N LEU A 73 -13.47 20.93 -3.28
CA LEU A 73 -13.41 21.82 -4.44
C LEU A 73 -14.30 23.06 -4.26
N LYS A 74 -15.50 22.90 -3.68
CA LYS A 74 -16.41 24.03 -3.41
C LYS A 74 -15.84 25.01 -2.37
N THR A 75 -14.96 24.52 -1.48
CA THR A 75 -14.33 25.33 -0.43
C THR A 75 -12.94 25.82 -0.78
N GLY A 76 -12.42 25.51 -1.97
CA GLY A 76 -11.09 25.94 -2.43
C GLY A 76 -9.92 25.18 -1.79
N GLY A 77 -10.18 24.00 -1.22
CA GLY A 77 -9.17 23.18 -0.54
C GLY A 77 -9.74 22.36 0.61
N ILE A 78 -8.93 21.47 1.14
CA ILE A 78 -9.33 20.54 2.21
C ILE A 78 -9.46 21.27 3.54
N ILE A 79 -10.66 21.20 4.13
CA ILE A 79 -10.93 21.72 5.48
C ILE A 79 -10.86 20.54 6.48
N PRO A 80 -9.85 20.45 7.36
CA PRO A 80 -9.62 19.24 8.17
C PRO A 80 -10.79 18.81 9.08
N PRO A 81 -11.51 19.73 9.77
CA PRO A 81 -12.70 19.34 10.53
C PRO A 81 -13.84 18.78 9.67
N VAL A 82 -14.02 19.30 8.44
CA VAL A 82 -15.03 18.80 7.49
C VAL A 82 -14.63 17.41 7.01
N ALA A 83 -13.35 17.22 6.66
CA ALA A 83 -12.84 15.92 6.23
C ALA A 83 -13.03 14.85 7.31
N GLN A 84 -12.71 15.19 8.57
CA GLN A 84 -12.96 14.32 9.72
C GLN A 84 -14.43 13.92 9.83
N GLN A 85 -15.36 14.88 9.72
CA GLN A 85 -16.79 14.60 9.83
C GLN A 85 -17.26 13.64 8.73
N LEU A 86 -16.84 13.90 7.48
CA LEU A 86 -17.18 13.04 6.34
C LEU A 86 -16.60 11.62 6.49
N HIS A 87 -15.39 11.47 7.03
CA HIS A 87 -14.87 10.14 7.38
C HIS A 87 -15.75 9.43 8.41
N ARG A 88 -16.16 10.12 9.49
CA ARG A 88 -17.00 9.51 10.55
C ARG A 88 -18.35 9.03 10.00
N GLU A 89 -18.96 9.83 9.12
CA GLU A 89 -20.25 9.51 8.53
C GLU A 89 -20.19 8.33 7.55
N ASN A 90 -19.05 8.12 6.89
CA ASN A 90 -18.93 7.15 5.80
C ASN A 90 -18.15 5.88 6.14
N ILE A 91 -17.25 5.90 7.13
CA ILE A 91 -16.30 4.79 7.37
C ILE A 91 -17.01 3.45 7.61
N GLN A 92 -18.09 3.44 8.39
CA GLN A 92 -18.85 2.22 8.66
C GLN A 92 -19.45 1.64 7.38
N ARG A 93 -20.10 2.49 6.57
CA ARG A 93 -20.71 2.10 5.30
C ARG A 93 -19.65 1.56 4.33
N ILE A 94 -18.54 2.27 4.17
CA ILE A 94 -17.47 1.91 3.23
C ILE A 94 -16.81 0.58 3.60
N VAL A 95 -16.51 0.35 4.89
CA VAL A 95 -15.95 -0.94 5.32
C VAL A 95 -16.95 -2.07 5.11
N GLN A 96 -18.24 -1.84 5.41
CA GLN A 96 -19.29 -2.85 5.16
C GLN A 96 -19.47 -3.16 3.67
N GLU A 97 -19.41 -2.15 2.80
CA GLU A 97 -19.48 -2.33 1.34
C GLU A 97 -18.29 -3.15 0.83
N ALA A 98 -17.06 -2.84 1.26
CA ALA A 98 -15.87 -3.60 0.87
C ALA A 98 -15.94 -5.07 1.33
N LEU A 99 -16.36 -5.32 2.57
CA LEU A 99 -16.56 -6.67 3.11
C LEU A 99 -17.66 -7.42 2.37
N SER A 100 -18.80 -6.77 2.11
CA SER A 100 -19.93 -7.36 1.37
C SER A 100 -19.54 -7.71 -0.06
N ALA A 101 -18.83 -6.83 -0.76
CA ALA A 101 -18.30 -7.07 -2.09
C ALA A 101 -17.34 -8.27 -2.11
N SER A 102 -16.49 -8.39 -1.08
CA SER A 102 -15.55 -9.51 -0.93
C SER A 102 -16.21 -10.84 -0.57
N LYS A 103 -17.44 -10.80 -0.03
CA LYS A 103 -18.14 -11.97 0.56
C LYS A 103 -17.33 -12.65 1.68
N VAL A 104 -16.50 -11.87 2.38
CA VAL A 104 -15.67 -12.31 3.50
C VAL A 104 -16.27 -11.80 4.80
N SER A 105 -16.43 -12.68 5.77
CA SER A 105 -16.78 -12.30 7.14
C SER A 105 -15.57 -11.65 7.83
N PRO A 106 -15.74 -10.62 8.68
CA PRO A 106 -14.65 -10.09 9.49
C PRO A 106 -13.91 -11.16 10.32
N SER A 107 -14.59 -12.24 10.70
CA SER A 107 -13.98 -13.37 11.42
C SER A 107 -13.02 -14.21 10.57
N GLU A 108 -13.04 -14.09 9.25
CA GLU A 108 -12.14 -14.79 8.32
C GLU A 108 -10.89 -13.97 8.00
N LEU A 109 -10.88 -12.67 8.34
CA LEU A 109 -9.71 -11.82 8.16
C LEU A 109 -8.53 -12.34 8.96
N SER A 110 -7.35 -12.30 8.34
CA SER A 110 -6.07 -12.59 8.98
C SER A 110 -5.52 -11.37 9.73
N ALA A 111 -5.80 -10.15 9.25
CA ALA A 111 -5.43 -8.90 9.91
C ALA A 111 -6.29 -7.72 9.44
N VAL A 112 -6.29 -6.64 10.22
CA VAL A 112 -6.79 -5.32 9.83
C VAL A 112 -5.61 -4.36 9.73
N ALA A 113 -5.41 -3.78 8.55
CA ALA A 113 -4.35 -2.84 8.24
C ALA A 113 -4.93 -1.44 8.05
N THR A 114 -4.36 -0.43 8.72
CA THR A 114 -4.92 0.92 8.68
C THR A 114 -3.83 1.96 8.60
N THR A 115 -4.03 2.98 7.79
CA THR A 115 -3.14 4.13 7.72
C THR A 115 -3.11 4.86 9.05
N VAL A 116 -1.94 4.90 9.69
CA VAL A 116 -1.75 5.66 10.94
C VAL A 116 -0.79 6.83 10.78
N LYS A 117 -0.13 6.96 9.62
CA LYS A 117 0.86 8.01 9.33
C LYS A 117 1.33 8.03 7.89
N PRO A 118 1.89 9.15 7.39
CA PRO A 118 1.50 10.52 7.74
C PRO A 118 0.07 10.82 7.25
N GLY A 119 -0.46 11.99 7.61
CA GLY A 119 -1.79 12.43 7.17
C GLY A 119 -2.38 13.52 8.08
N LEU A 120 -3.61 13.93 7.78
CA LEU A 120 -4.37 14.86 8.61
C LEU A 120 -4.69 14.19 9.95
N ALA A 121 -4.24 14.81 11.05
CA ALA A 121 -4.40 14.28 12.40
C ALA A 121 -5.85 13.88 12.74
N LEU A 122 -6.80 14.74 12.35
CA LEU A 122 -8.21 14.52 12.62
C LEU A 122 -8.80 13.36 11.81
N SER A 123 -8.33 13.15 10.57
CA SER A 123 -8.77 12.06 9.68
C SER A 123 -8.15 10.72 10.09
N LEU A 124 -6.84 10.68 10.37
CA LEU A 124 -6.14 9.48 10.86
C LEU A 124 -6.78 8.91 12.14
N GLY A 125 -7.20 9.79 13.05
CA GLY A 125 -7.88 9.40 14.28
C GLY A 125 -9.19 8.64 14.04
N VAL A 126 -9.93 8.95 12.96
CA VAL A 126 -11.18 8.26 12.61
C VAL A 126 -10.90 6.84 12.16
N GLY A 127 -10.00 6.66 11.19
CA GLY A 127 -9.60 5.35 10.69
C GLY A 127 -9.04 4.46 11.79
N LEU A 128 -8.12 4.99 12.60
CA LEU A 128 -7.54 4.24 13.72
C LEU A 128 -8.62 3.82 14.72
N SER A 129 -9.44 4.76 15.22
CA SER A 129 -10.48 4.44 16.22
C SER A 129 -11.44 3.36 15.74
N PHE A 130 -11.90 3.45 14.50
CA PHE A 130 -12.80 2.44 13.92
C PHE A 130 -12.11 1.07 13.81
N SER A 131 -10.86 1.06 13.36
CA SER A 131 -10.11 -0.18 13.16
C SER A 131 -9.81 -0.90 14.48
N LEU A 132 -9.49 -0.15 15.54
CA LEU A 132 -9.27 -0.73 16.87
C LEU A 132 -10.53 -1.35 17.46
N GLN A 133 -11.71 -0.74 17.24
CA GLN A 133 -12.99 -1.33 17.62
C GLN A 133 -13.25 -2.64 16.87
N LEU A 134 -13.00 -2.66 15.56
CA LEU A 134 -13.15 -3.87 14.74
C LEU A 134 -12.20 -4.99 15.18
N VAL A 135 -10.94 -4.64 15.44
CA VAL A 135 -9.91 -5.55 15.95
C VAL A 135 -10.31 -6.13 17.31
N ASP A 136 -10.77 -5.30 18.24
CA ASP A 136 -11.20 -5.76 19.56
C ASP A 136 -12.43 -6.67 19.47
N GLN A 137 -13.39 -6.35 18.60
CA GLN A 137 -14.61 -7.14 18.39
C GLN A 137 -14.31 -8.52 17.80
N PHE A 138 -13.45 -8.60 16.78
CA PHE A 138 -13.19 -9.85 16.03
C PHE A 138 -11.88 -10.54 16.42
N LYS A 139 -11.16 -10.00 17.41
CA LYS A 139 -9.88 -10.50 17.93
C LYS A 139 -8.86 -10.75 16.82
N LYS A 140 -8.72 -9.78 15.92
CA LYS A 140 -7.79 -9.81 14.78
C LYS A 140 -6.51 -9.05 15.10
N PRO A 141 -5.35 -9.47 14.60
CA PRO A 141 -4.17 -8.64 14.72
C PRO A 141 -4.35 -7.35 13.91
N PHE A 142 -3.74 -6.28 14.42
CA PHE A 142 -3.72 -4.96 13.81
C PHE A 142 -2.36 -4.70 13.17
N ILE A 143 -2.35 -4.06 12.00
CA ILE A 143 -1.12 -3.68 11.30
C ILE A 143 -1.17 -2.16 11.04
N PRO A 144 -0.38 -1.35 11.76
CA PRO A 144 -0.25 0.07 11.48
C PRO A 144 0.53 0.30 10.18
N ILE A 145 -0.07 1.04 9.26
CA ILE A 145 0.49 1.29 7.93
C ILE A 145 1.02 2.71 7.80
N HIS A 146 2.18 2.84 7.14
CA HIS A 146 2.70 4.12 6.68
C HIS A 146 2.18 4.39 5.25
N HIS A 147 1.44 5.46 5.06
CA HIS A 147 0.78 5.84 3.81
C HIS A 147 1.73 5.86 2.60
N MET A 148 2.88 6.53 2.72
CA MET A 148 3.86 6.58 1.62
C MET A 148 4.56 5.23 1.39
N GLU A 149 4.64 4.36 2.40
CA GLU A 149 5.17 2.99 2.25
C GLU A 149 4.18 2.16 1.44
N ALA A 150 2.88 2.30 1.72
CA ALA A 150 1.83 1.64 0.96
C ALA A 150 1.86 2.04 -0.51
N HIS A 151 1.91 3.34 -0.82
CA HIS A 151 2.09 3.84 -2.20
C HIS A 151 3.33 3.25 -2.88
N ALA A 152 4.47 3.17 -2.18
CA ALA A 152 5.70 2.63 -2.75
C ALA A 152 5.63 1.14 -3.07
N LEU A 153 4.93 0.36 -2.25
CA LEU A 153 4.79 -1.09 -2.43
C LEU A 153 3.62 -1.48 -3.35
N THR A 154 2.73 -0.56 -3.72
CA THR A 154 1.61 -0.81 -4.65
C THR A 154 2.06 -1.45 -5.96
N ILE A 155 3.22 -1.08 -6.51
CA ILE A 155 3.70 -1.66 -7.77
C ILE A 155 3.94 -3.18 -7.67
N ARG A 156 4.26 -3.68 -6.46
CA ARG A 156 4.46 -5.11 -6.20
C ARG A 156 3.16 -5.91 -6.26
N LEU A 157 2.01 -5.26 -6.18
CA LEU A 157 0.70 -5.89 -6.38
C LEU A 157 0.51 -6.33 -7.83
N THR A 158 0.92 -5.49 -8.79
CA THR A 158 0.70 -5.75 -10.23
C THR A 158 1.91 -6.34 -10.93
N ASN A 159 3.11 -6.19 -10.36
CA ASN A 159 4.36 -6.61 -10.96
C ASN A 159 5.23 -7.32 -9.93
N LYS A 160 5.90 -8.40 -10.36
CA LYS A 160 6.96 -9.02 -9.55
C LYS A 160 8.21 -8.15 -9.61
N VAL A 161 8.33 -7.24 -8.65
CA VAL A 161 9.53 -6.42 -8.43
C VAL A 161 10.26 -7.04 -7.25
N GLU A 162 11.58 -7.20 -7.31
CA GLU A 162 12.39 -7.64 -6.17
C GLU A 162 13.00 -6.44 -5.46
N PHE A 163 13.30 -6.56 -4.17
CA PHE A 163 14.12 -5.57 -3.49
C PHE A 163 15.61 -5.74 -3.86
N PRO A 164 16.41 -4.66 -3.92
CA PRO A 164 16.00 -3.26 -3.78
C PRO A 164 15.51 -2.65 -5.11
N PHE A 165 14.65 -1.62 -5.02
CA PHE A 165 14.23 -0.84 -6.19
C PHE A 165 14.10 0.66 -5.86
N LEU A 166 14.18 1.50 -6.89
CA LEU A 166 13.96 2.94 -6.76
C LEU A 166 12.47 3.28 -6.94
N VAL A 167 11.98 4.21 -6.13
CA VAL A 167 10.62 4.74 -6.24
C VAL A 167 10.62 6.25 -6.26
N LEU A 168 9.82 6.82 -7.17
CA LEU A 168 9.51 8.25 -7.21
C LEU A 168 8.04 8.41 -6.82
N LEU A 169 7.80 8.94 -5.63
CA LEU A 169 6.47 9.18 -5.08
C LEU A 169 6.09 10.64 -5.33
N ILE A 170 5.07 10.85 -6.17
CA ILE A 170 4.56 12.19 -6.49
C ILE A 170 3.06 12.23 -6.23
N SER A 171 2.66 13.02 -5.24
CA SER A 171 1.26 13.27 -4.86
C SER A 171 1.00 14.77 -4.70
N GLY A 172 -0.21 15.13 -4.25
CA GLY A 172 -0.56 16.49 -3.82
C GLY A 172 0.48 17.07 -2.88
N GLY A 173 0.73 16.40 -1.75
CA GLY A 173 1.62 16.90 -0.69
C GLY A 173 3.08 16.42 -0.75
N HIS A 174 3.43 15.48 -1.63
CA HIS A 174 4.74 14.83 -1.59
C HIS A 174 5.40 14.73 -2.96
N CYS A 175 6.73 14.88 -2.97
CA CYS A 175 7.58 14.57 -4.10
C CYS A 175 8.88 14.00 -3.53
N LEU A 176 9.01 12.68 -3.53
CA LEU A 176 10.07 11.95 -2.83
C LEU A 176 10.71 10.95 -3.79
N LEU A 177 12.05 10.93 -3.82
CA LEU A 177 12.84 9.89 -4.46
C LEU A 177 13.44 9.02 -3.35
N ALA A 178 13.13 7.73 -3.33
CA ALA A 178 13.60 6.80 -2.30
C ALA A 178 14.13 5.50 -2.90
N LEU A 179 15.08 4.88 -2.19
CA LEU A 179 15.48 3.49 -2.38
C LEU A 179 14.70 2.62 -1.40
N VAL A 180 13.98 1.64 -1.94
CA VAL A 180 13.23 0.65 -1.17
C VAL A 180 14.08 -0.61 -1.04
N ARG A 181 14.54 -0.94 0.16
CA ARG A 181 15.37 -2.12 0.45
C ARG A 181 14.59 -3.29 1.04
N GLY A 182 13.40 -3.02 1.57
CA GLY A 182 12.48 -4.01 2.11
C GLY A 182 11.13 -3.38 2.42
N VAL A 183 10.21 -4.18 2.97
CA VAL A 183 8.81 -3.78 3.23
C VAL A 183 8.71 -2.53 4.12
N SER A 184 9.59 -2.38 5.11
CA SER A 184 9.65 -1.20 5.99
C SER A 184 11.07 -0.63 6.11
N ASP A 185 11.89 -0.81 5.06
CA ASP A 185 13.27 -0.30 5.01
C ASP A 185 13.46 0.59 3.78
N PHE A 186 13.54 1.90 4.03
CA PHE A 186 13.59 2.95 3.02
C PHE A 186 14.74 3.91 3.30
N LEU A 187 15.45 4.31 2.24
CA LEU A 187 16.38 5.42 2.25
C LEU A 187 15.83 6.53 1.36
N LEU A 188 15.55 7.70 1.94
CA LEU A 188 15.11 8.86 1.18
C LEU A 188 16.35 9.52 0.55
N LEU A 189 16.39 9.53 -0.78
CA LEU A 189 17.50 10.05 -1.58
C LEU A 189 17.32 11.53 -1.95
N GLY A 190 16.08 11.99 -2.02
CA GLY A 190 15.76 13.37 -2.34
C GLY A 190 14.28 13.67 -2.15
N LYS A 191 13.97 14.95 -1.98
CA LYS A 191 12.60 15.47 -1.87
C LYS A 191 12.51 16.85 -2.52
N SER A 192 11.30 17.31 -2.84
CA SER A 192 11.12 18.69 -3.31
C SER A 192 11.67 19.69 -2.27
N LEU A 193 12.25 20.78 -2.75
CA LEU A 193 12.78 21.86 -1.91
C LEU A 193 11.68 22.85 -1.48
N ASP A 194 10.65 22.98 -2.29
CA ASP A 194 9.59 23.98 -2.16
C ASP A 194 8.21 23.33 -2.05
N ILE A 195 7.48 23.24 -3.17
CA ILE A 195 6.11 22.77 -3.25
C ILE A 195 6.11 21.45 -4.02
N ALA A 196 5.31 20.48 -3.56
CA ALA A 196 5.15 19.24 -4.30
C ALA A 196 4.42 19.56 -5.62
N PRO A 197 4.80 18.92 -6.76
CA PRO A 197 4.17 19.18 -8.03
C PRO A 197 2.65 19.00 -7.99
N GLY A 198 2.12 18.12 -7.15
CA GLY A 198 0.68 17.97 -6.96
C GLY A 198 0.02 19.22 -6.38
N ASP A 199 0.52 19.79 -5.29
CA ASP A 199 -0.04 21.03 -4.71
C ASP A 199 0.09 22.24 -5.66
N MET A 200 1.11 22.26 -6.53
CA MET A 200 1.21 23.26 -7.60
C MET A 200 0.18 23.00 -8.72
N LEU A 201 0.03 21.74 -9.15
CA LEU A 201 -0.80 21.34 -10.29
C LEU A 201 -2.28 21.19 -9.93
N ASP A 202 -2.66 20.82 -8.70
CA ASP A 202 -4.03 20.69 -8.23
C ASP A 202 -4.79 22.03 -8.29
N LYS A 203 -4.06 23.16 -8.33
CA LYS A 203 -4.60 24.49 -8.60
C LYS A 203 -4.91 24.75 -10.09
N VAL A 204 -4.58 23.81 -10.98
CA VAL A 204 -4.69 23.93 -12.44
C VAL A 204 -5.31 22.68 -13.12
N VAL A 205 -5.10 21.45 -12.62
CA VAL A 205 -5.60 20.15 -13.16
C VAL A 205 -5.58 19.07 -12.05
N SER A 206 -6.68 18.33 -11.83
CA SER A 206 -6.78 17.25 -10.82
C SER A 206 -6.53 15.84 -11.41
N GLY A 207 -5.75 15.02 -10.69
CA GLY A 207 -5.51 13.60 -10.96
C GLY A 207 -4.06 13.18 -10.67
N GLY A 208 -3.87 12.13 -9.86
CA GLY A 208 -2.58 11.72 -9.27
C GLY A 208 -1.38 11.95 -10.20
N VAL A 209 -0.43 12.78 -9.78
CA VAL A 209 0.63 13.37 -10.61
C VAL A 209 1.46 12.32 -11.35
N ALA A 210 1.62 11.13 -10.77
CA ALA A 210 2.28 9.99 -11.40
C ALA A 210 1.57 9.49 -12.68
N SER A 211 0.28 9.75 -12.85
CA SER A 211 -0.51 9.43 -14.04
C SER A 211 -0.36 10.48 -15.17
N ASN A 212 0.41 11.55 -14.94
CA ASN A 212 0.64 12.58 -15.94
C ASN A 212 1.54 12.05 -17.08
N LEU A 213 1.01 12.06 -18.31
CA LEU A 213 1.71 11.53 -19.48
C LEU A 213 3.02 12.26 -19.79
N TYR A 214 3.12 13.56 -19.50
CA TYR A 214 4.35 14.32 -19.72
C TYR A 214 5.45 13.87 -18.76
N ILE A 215 5.12 13.73 -17.46
CA ILE A 215 6.05 13.22 -16.45
C ILE A 215 6.48 11.80 -16.80
N ARG A 216 5.55 10.95 -17.25
CA ARG A 216 5.88 9.59 -17.68
C ARG A 216 6.89 9.57 -18.84
N LYS A 217 6.64 10.35 -19.89
CA LYS A 217 7.57 10.46 -21.05
C LYS A 217 8.95 10.98 -20.62
N ALA A 218 8.99 11.93 -19.69
CA ALA A 218 10.25 12.43 -19.13
C ALA A 218 11.03 11.32 -18.40
N LEU A 219 10.35 10.54 -17.57
CA LEU A 219 10.96 9.41 -16.85
C LEU A 219 11.40 8.28 -17.79
N GLU A 220 10.69 8.06 -18.91
CA GLU A 220 11.12 7.12 -19.96
C GLU A 220 12.46 7.53 -20.58
N VAL A 221 12.70 8.84 -20.80
CA VAL A 221 14.01 9.31 -21.28
C VAL A 221 15.12 9.00 -20.27
N VAL A 222 14.86 9.23 -18.98
CA VAL A 222 15.83 8.96 -17.90
C VAL A 222 16.13 7.47 -17.80
N THR A 223 15.09 6.64 -17.70
CA THR A 223 15.23 5.19 -17.50
C THR A 223 15.88 4.50 -18.70
N ASN A 224 15.59 4.93 -19.93
CA ASN A 224 16.28 4.44 -21.12
C ASN A 224 17.78 4.77 -21.09
N ALA A 225 18.17 5.95 -20.61
CA ALA A 225 19.57 6.34 -20.51
C ALA A 225 20.32 5.65 -19.37
N THR A 226 19.61 5.26 -18.30
CA THR A 226 20.20 4.57 -17.13
C THR A 226 20.03 3.05 -17.18
N GLN A 227 19.47 2.51 -18.28
CA GLN A 227 19.14 1.08 -18.43
C GLN A 227 18.23 0.54 -17.32
N CYS A 228 17.39 1.41 -16.73
CA CYS A 228 16.38 1.02 -15.76
C CYS A 228 15.06 0.72 -16.48
N THR A 229 14.21 -0.10 -15.87
CA THR A 229 12.83 -0.30 -16.34
C THR A 229 11.89 0.63 -15.58
N LEU A 230 11.14 1.47 -16.30
CA LEU A 230 10.08 2.27 -15.70
C LEU A 230 8.83 1.40 -15.49
N LEU A 231 8.37 1.32 -14.25
CA LEU A 231 7.11 0.70 -13.88
C LEU A 231 6.21 1.76 -13.25
N CYS A 232 4.94 1.77 -13.62
CA CYS A 232 3.93 2.59 -12.94
C CYS A 232 2.71 1.72 -12.65
N PRO A 233 2.09 1.83 -11.46
CA PRO A 233 0.82 1.20 -11.19
C PRO A 233 -0.25 1.66 -12.20
N PRO A 234 -1.31 0.86 -12.43
CA PRO A 234 -2.46 1.34 -13.18
C PRO A 234 -3.05 2.59 -12.51
N PRO A 235 -3.61 3.56 -13.26
CA PRO A 235 -4.07 4.85 -12.71
C PRO A 235 -5.01 4.73 -11.50
N ARG A 236 -5.86 3.70 -11.46
CA ARG A 236 -6.76 3.38 -10.33
C ARG A 236 -6.02 3.21 -9.00
N LEU A 237 -4.77 2.74 -9.03
CA LEU A 237 -3.97 2.46 -7.85
C LEU A 237 -2.97 3.59 -7.52
N CYS A 238 -2.93 4.66 -8.32
CA CYS A 238 -2.02 5.78 -8.12
C CYS A 238 -2.56 6.83 -7.13
N THR A 239 -3.88 6.86 -6.90
CA THR A 239 -4.53 7.72 -5.90
C THR A 239 -4.77 6.95 -4.61
N ASP A 240 -5.15 7.64 -3.54
CA ASP A 240 -5.40 7.02 -2.25
C ASP A 240 -6.55 6.01 -2.34
N ASN A 241 -6.33 4.80 -1.82
CA ASN A 241 -7.29 3.72 -1.89
C ASN A 241 -7.07 2.68 -0.77
N GLY A 242 -8.07 1.85 -0.49
CA GLY A 242 -7.95 0.79 0.51
C GLY A 242 -7.05 -0.37 0.07
N ILE A 243 -6.86 -0.57 -1.24
CA ILE A 243 -6.08 -1.69 -1.80
C ILE A 243 -4.61 -1.55 -1.41
N MET A 244 -4.00 -0.36 -1.56
CA MET A 244 -2.59 -0.16 -1.21
C MET A 244 -2.32 -0.44 0.28
N ILE A 245 -3.28 -0.12 1.15
CA ILE A 245 -3.19 -0.35 2.59
C ILE A 245 -3.32 -1.83 2.91
N ALA A 246 -4.31 -2.50 2.30
CA ALA A 246 -4.48 -3.95 2.44
C ALA A 246 -3.24 -4.71 1.94
N TRP A 247 -2.70 -4.31 0.78
CA TRP A 247 -1.52 -4.90 0.18
C TRP A 247 -0.26 -4.68 1.01
N ASN A 248 -0.03 -3.47 1.54
CA ASN A 248 1.07 -3.26 2.47
C ASN A 248 0.92 -4.12 3.74
N GLY A 249 -0.31 -4.30 4.22
CA GLY A 249 -0.59 -5.25 5.30
C GLY A 249 -0.26 -6.70 4.94
N VAL A 250 -0.56 -7.15 3.72
CA VAL A 250 -0.17 -8.46 3.20
C VAL A 250 1.36 -8.61 3.16
N GLU A 251 2.08 -7.63 2.60
CA GLU A 251 3.54 -7.65 2.53
C GLU A 251 4.17 -7.71 3.94
N ARG A 252 3.58 -6.99 4.90
CA ARG A 252 3.97 -7.05 6.32
C ARG A 252 3.69 -8.40 6.96
N LEU A 253 2.55 -9.05 6.64
CA LEU A 253 2.26 -10.42 7.07
C LEU A 253 3.24 -11.44 6.49
N HIS A 254 3.69 -11.26 5.24
CA HIS A 254 4.71 -12.12 4.63
C HIS A 254 6.07 -11.95 5.30
N ALA A 255 6.44 -10.72 5.62
CA ALA A 255 7.70 -10.41 6.29
C ALA A 255 7.66 -10.69 7.81
N GLY A 256 6.49 -10.90 8.40
CA GLY A 256 6.33 -11.03 9.86
C GLY A 256 6.61 -9.72 10.62
N LEU A 257 6.34 -8.57 9.99
CA LEU A 257 6.70 -7.25 10.50
C LEU A 257 5.47 -6.45 10.94
N GLY A 258 5.56 -5.78 12.09
CA GLY A 258 4.55 -4.81 12.53
C GLY A 258 3.16 -5.40 12.80
N ILE A 259 3.08 -6.68 13.14
CA ILE A 259 1.82 -7.37 13.49
C ILE A 259 1.59 -7.20 14.99
N LEU A 260 0.53 -6.46 15.35
CA LEU A 260 0.20 -6.15 16.74
C LEU A 260 -1.00 -6.97 17.20
N TYR A 261 -0.80 -7.75 18.27
CA TYR A 261 -1.88 -8.53 18.92
C TYR A 261 -2.50 -7.81 20.13
N ASN A 262 -1.80 -6.79 20.66
CA ASN A 262 -2.34 -5.86 21.65
C ASN A 262 -2.44 -4.47 21.01
N THR A 263 -3.59 -3.83 21.16
CA THR A 263 -3.89 -2.51 20.60
C THR A 263 -3.75 -1.36 21.59
N GLU A 264 -3.43 -1.65 22.85
CA GLU A 264 -3.21 -0.63 23.87
C GLU A 264 -2.07 0.31 23.48
N GLY A 265 -2.34 1.61 23.60
CA GLY A 265 -1.32 2.65 23.38
C GLY A 265 -0.97 2.95 21.93
N ILE A 266 -1.63 2.32 20.94
CA ILE A 266 -1.44 2.67 19.53
C ILE A 266 -1.89 4.11 19.27
N ARG A 267 -1.05 4.88 18.59
CA ARG A 267 -1.28 6.28 18.21
C ARG A 267 -1.04 6.48 16.73
N TYR A 268 -1.63 7.53 16.18
CA TYR A 268 -1.33 8.02 14.83
C TYR A 268 -0.25 9.12 14.87
N GLU A 269 0.51 9.23 13.79
CA GLU A 269 1.59 10.22 13.65
C GLU A 269 1.31 11.08 12.40
N PRO A 270 0.74 12.29 12.55
CA PRO A 270 0.37 13.13 11.41
C PRO A 270 1.56 13.51 10.52
N LYS A 271 2.73 13.70 11.14
CA LYS A 271 4.00 13.95 10.46
C LYS A 271 4.94 12.79 10.75
N CYS A 272 5.20 11.98 9.74
CA CYS A 272 6.14 10.87 9.79
C CYS A 272 6.90 10.82 8.46
N PRO A 273 8.21 11.14 8.44
CA PRO A 273 9.02 11.00 7.23
C PRO A 273 9.14 9.55 6.77
N LEU A 274 9.23 9.34 5.45
CA LEU A 274 9.49 8.03 4.89
C LEU A 274 10.98 7.67 5.00
N GLY A 275 11.30 6.65 5.78
CA GLY A 275 12.65 6.08 5.85
C GLY A 275 13.70 7.00 6.49
N ILE A 276 14.96 6.65 6.29
CA ILE A 276 16.12 7.44 6.74
C ILE A 276 16.48 8.43 5.63
N ASP A 277 16.51 9.72 5.96
CA ASP A 277 16.90 10.78 5.02
C ASP A 277 18.42 10.80 4.85
N ILE A 278 18.88 10.42 3.66
CA ILE A 278 20.30 10.47 3.24
C ILE A 278 20.53 11.44 2.08
N SER A 279 19.59 12.37 1.86
CA SER A 279 19.64 13.30 0.73
C SER A 279 20.86 14.22 0.77
N LYS A 280 21.37 14.51 1.97
CA LYS A 280 22.59 15.29 2.15
C LYS A 280 23.82 14.53 1.66
N GLU A 281 23.97 13.27 2.06
CA GLU A 281 25.06 12.40 1.63
C GLU A 281 25.02 12.17 0.11
N VAL A 282 23.82 12.00 -0.47
CA VAL A 282 23.63 11.91 -1.93
C VAL A 282 24.12 13.19 -2.63
N GLY A 283 23.82 14.37 -2.08
CA GLY A 283 24.31 15.64 -2.58
C GLY A 283 25.84 15.78 -2.50
N GLU A 284 26.42 15.38 -1.37
CA GLU A 284 27.87 15.42 -1.12
C GLU A 284 28.66 14.44 -2.01
N ALA A 285 28.04 13.31 -2.41
CA ALA A 285 28.66 12.35 -3.31
C ALA A 285 28.96 12.91 -4.72
N ALA A 286 28.32 14.04 -5.10
CA ALA A 286 28.58 14.76 -6.34
C ALA A 286 28.62 13.87 -7.61
N ILE A 287 27.73 12.88 -7.67
CA ILE A 287 27.67 11.91 -8.76
C ILE A 287 27.35 12.64 -10.06
N LYS A 288 28.25 12.54 -11.05
CA LYS A 288 28.06 13.17 -12.36
C LYS A 288 26.98 12.43 -13.15
N VAL A 289 25.87 13.11 -13.41
CA VAL A 289 24.79 12.59 -14.25
C VAL A 289 25.01 13.03 -15.70
N PRO A 290 24.93 12.13 -16.70
CA PRO A 290 25.02 12.52 -18.11
C PRO A 290 23.91 13.49 -18.47
N ARG A 291 24.21 14.50 -19.31
CA ARG A 291 23.19 15.44 -19.80
C ARG A 291 22.20 14.70 -20.70
N LEU A 292 20.95 14.64 -20.27
CA LEU A 292 19.86 14.07 -21.05
C LEU A 292 19.17 15.17 -21.86
N LYS A 293 18.97 14.93 -23.16
CA LYS A 293 18.15 15.81 -23.99
C LYS A 293 16.69 15.41 -23.83
N MET A 294 15.93 16.25 -23.14
CA MET A 294 14.46 16.15 -23.13
C MET A 294 13.95 16.52 -24.52
N LYS A 295 13.30 15.58 -25.22
CA LYS A 295 12.56 15.93 -26.44
C LYS A 295 11.19 16.48 -26.00
N PRO A 296 10.78 17.67 -26.46
CA PRO A 296 9.48 18.25 -26.12
C PRO A 296 8.32 17.39 -26.61
#